data_AF-A0A486XDH6-F1
#
_entry.id   AF-A0A486XDH6-F1
#
_cell.length_a   1.000
_cell.length_b   1.000
_cell.length_c   1.000
_cell.angle_alpha   90.00
_cell.angle_beta   90.00
_cell.angle_gamma   90.00
#
_symmetry.space_group_name_H-M   'P 1'
#
loop_
_entity.id
_entity.type
_entity.pdbx_description
1 polymer ?
#
loop_
_entity_poly.entity_id
_entity_poly.type
_entity_poly.pdbx_seq_one_letter_code
_entity_poly.pdbx_strand_id
1 'polypeptide(L)'
;MNNTKFYPQYYGFEHRYPELLEKAVYGLAEWNDSAIAQTDLVAVAGCYPTVSQLSLKPLIENNLLDLNQLPIINAVSGVSGAGRKASLTNSFCEVSLNAYGVFNHRHQPEIATHLGTEVIFTPHLGNFKRGILATITAKLKDGVGEQQIREAYQQYYAHRPLVRIYEQGLPSIKAVEFTPYCDIGFAVKNGYIIIVAQKIICLKARQHKRCNVPIFVMVLRKPWD
;
A
#
# COMPACT_ATOMS: atom_id res chain seq x y z
N MET A 1 6.43 -2.73 11.87
CA MET A 1 7.85 -2.72 11.42
C MET A 1 8.82 -2.28 12.50
N ASN A 2 8.51 -1.29 13.35
CA ASN A 2 9.45 -0.83 14.39
C ASN A 2 9.53 -1.78 15.61
N ASN A 3 9.48 -3.08 15.37
CA ASN A 3 9.54 -4.13 16.38
C ASN A 3 10.53 -5.19 15.87
N THR A 4 11.55 -5.48 16.64
CA THR A 4 12.61 -6.45 16.28
C THR A 4 12.05 -7.85 15.99
N LYS A 5 10.96 -8.26 16.68
CA LYS A 5 10.31 -9.57 16.47
C LYS A 5 9.66 -9.73 15.09
N PHE A 6 9.38 -8.63 14.39
CA PHE A 6 8.77 -8.64 13.05
C PHE A 6 9.70 -9.22 11.99
N TYR A 7 11.02 -8.99 12.12
CA TYR A 7 12.00 -9.32 11.09
C TYR A 7 12.28 -10.83 10.98
N PRO A 8 12.48 -11.57 12.09
CA PRO A 8 12.64 -13.01 12.01
C PRO A 8 11.42 -13.70 11.39
N GLN A 9 10.22 -13.28 11.78
CA GLN A 9 8.98 -13.91 11.35
C GLN A 9 8.68 -13.72 9.86
N TYR A 10 8.85 -12.50 9.32
CA TYR A 10 8.39 -12.18 7.96
C TYR A 10 9.53 -11.93 6.96
N TYR A 11 10.76 -11.76 7.43
CA TYR A 11 11.95 -11.48 6.61
C TYR A 11 13.07 -12.50 6.79
N GLY A 12 13.00 -13.36 7.82
CA GLY A 12 13.96 -14.44 8.06
C GLY A 12 15.34 -13.97 8.51
N PHE A 13 15.43 -12.82 9.19
CA PHE A 13 16.67 -12.34 9.79
C PHE A 13 16.42 -11.55 11.08
N GLU A 14 17.40 -11.56 11.98
CA GLU A 14 17.40 -10.70 13.19
C GLU A 14 17.82 -9.27 12.85
N HIS A 15 17.04 -8.29 13.29
CA HIS A 15 17.36 -6.89 13.02
C HIS A 15 18.51 -6.43 13.92
N ARG A 16 19.65 -6.08 13.32
CA ARG A 16 20.90 -5.75 14.05
C ARG A 16 20.96 -4.33 14.61
N TYR A 17 20.02 -3.46 14.24
CA TYR A 17 20.03 -2.03 14.59
C TYR A 17 18.68 -1.59 15.19
N PRO A 18 18.29 -2.09 16.38
CA PRO A 18 17.02 -1.74 17.01
C PRO A 18 16.84 -0.22 17.20
N GLU A 19 17.91 0.50 17.52
CA GLU A 19 17.92 1.96 17.66
C GLU A 19 17.56 2.70 16.35
N LEU A 20 17.86 2.11 15.20
CA LEU A 20 17.45 2.67 13.90
C LEU A 20 15.98 2.38 13.61
N LEU A 21 15.41 1.29 14.12
CA LEU A 21 13.98 1.02 13.99
C LEU A 21 13.13 2.06 14.72
N GLU A 22 13.58 2.50 15.88
CA GLU A 22 12.90 3.53 16.67
C GLU A 22 12.95 4.90 15.99
N LYS A 23 14.08 5.22 15.35
CA LYS A 23 14.29 6.49 14.63
C LYS A 23 13.62 6.54 13.26
N ALA A 24 13.39 5.39 12.62
CA ALA A 24 12.87 5.33 11.27
C ALA A 24 11.40 5.80 11.21
N VAL A 25 11.14 6.80 10.37
CA VAL A 25 9.77 7.24 10.07
C VAL A 25 9.22 6.42 8.91
N TYR A 26 7.99 5.92 9.06
CA TYR A 26 7.32 5.18 8.01
C TYR A 26 6.92 6.10 6.85
N GLY A 27 7.44 5.81 5.66
CA GLY A 27 7.36 6.67 4.48
C GLY A 27 6.03 6.63 3.72
N LEU A 28 4.90 6.75 4.42
CA LEU A 28 3.59 7.03 3.83
C LEU A 28 3.35 8.54 3.84
N ALA A 29 3.84 9.22 2.78
CA ALA A 29 4.01 10.67 2.75
C ALA A 29 2.71 11.46 3.01
N GLU A 30 1.56 10.98 2.57
CA GLU A 30 0.28 11.64 2.77
C GLU A 30 -0.16 11.72 4.24
N TRP A 31 0.41 10.85 5.08
CA TRP A 31 0.06 10.69 6.50
C TRP A 31 1.18 11.09 7.46
N ASN A 32 2.43 11.05 7.01
CA ASN A 32 3.59 11.27 7.86
C ASN A 32 4.50 12.42 7.36
N ASP A 33 3.98 13.34 6.54
CA ASP A 33 4.76 14.42 5.92
C ASP A 33 5.59 15.25 6.92
N SER A 34 4.99 15.62 8.05
CA SER A 34 5.66 16.42 9.08
C SER A 34 6.82 15.65 9.74
N ALA A 35 6.62 14.37 10.06
CA ALA A 35 7.66 13.52 10.63
C ALA A 35 8.77 13.20 9.61
N ILE A 36 8.40 13.00 8.34
CA ILE A 36 9.33 12.77 7.24
C ILE A 36 10.24 13.99 7.03
N ALA A 37 9.72 15.21 7.19
CA ALA A 37 10.52 16.43 7.05
C ALA A 37 11.56 16.63 8.18
N GLN A 38 11.42 15.92 9.30
CA GLN A 38 12.26 16.08 10.50
C GLN A 38 13.21 14.91 10.74
N THR A 39 13.23 13.90 9.86
CA THR A 39 14.06 12.70 10.05
C THR A 39 15.13 12.57 8.96
N ASP A 40 16.25 11.96 9.34
CA ASP A 40 17.30 11.54 8.41
C ASP A 40 17.09 10.11 7.88
N LEU A 41 16.13 9.37 8.45
CA LEU A 41 15.87 7.97 8.14
C LEU A 41 14.39 7.71 7.83
N VAL A 42 14.10 7.45 6.55
CA VAL A 42 12.75 7.12 6.08
C VAL A 42 12.68 5.67 5.60
N ALA A 43 11.81 4.89 6.23
CA ALA A 43 11.46 3.54 5.79
C ALA A 43 10.32 3.62 4.77
N VAL A 44 10.65 3.72 3.48
CA VAL A 44 9.66 3.86 2.41
C VAL A 44 8.74 2.64 2.33
N ALA A 45 7.43 2.89 2.43
CA ALA A 45 6.38 1.89 2.40
C ALA A 45 6.46 0.94 1.19
N GLY A 46 6.04 -0.31 1.39
CA GLY A 46 5.93 -1.29 0.32
C GLY A 46 4.94 -0.87 -0.77
N CYS A 47 5.06 -1.47 -1.96
CA CYS A 47 4.23 -1.09 -3.11
C CYS A 47 2.73 -1.35 -2.86
N TYR A 48 2.35 -2.55 -2.44
CA TYR A 48 0.97 -2.86 -2.04
C TYR A 48 0.53 -2.11 -0.77
N PRO A 49 1.35 -2.04 0.30
CA PRO A 49 1.03 -1.29 1.51
C PRO A 49 0.58 0.14 1.27
N THR A 50 1.25 0.90 0.40
CA THR A 50 0.84 2.28 0.11
C THR A 50 -0.58 2.35 -0.46
N VAL A 51 -0.92 1.56 -1.49
CA VAL A 51 -2.25 1.66 -2.12
C VAL A 51 -3.34 1.17 -1.16
N SER A 52 -3.07 0.12 -0.40
CA SER A 52 -3.98 -0.41 0.61
C SER A 52 -4.25 0.60 1.74
N GLN A 53 -3.20 1.22 2.28
CA GLN A 53 -3.36 2.19 3.37
C GLN A 53 -3.99 3.49 2.89
N LEU A 54 -3.61 4.00 1.72
CA LEU A 54 -4.25 5.20 1.18
C LEU A 54 -5.76 5.00 0.95
N SER A 55 -6.18 3.77 0.65
CA SER A 55 -7.59 3.41 0.49
C SER A 55 -8.31 3.25 1.83
N LEU A 56 -7.73 2.51 2.78
CA LEU A 56 -8.44 2.11 4.01
C LEU A 56 -8.31 3.10 5.16
N LYS A 57 -7.16 3.78 5.31
CA LYS A 57 -6.87 4.61 6.48
C LYS A 57 -7.89 5.75 6.69
N PRO A 58 -8.32 6.52 5.67
CA PRO A 58 -9.37 7.53 5.84
C PRO A 58 -10.67 7.00 6.45
N LEU A 59 -11.06 5.78 6.07
CA LEU A 59 -12.31 5.16 6.51
C LEU A 59 -12.17 4.58 7.92
N ILE A 60 -10.99 4.07 8.27
CA ILE A 60 -10.69 3.55 9.61
C ILE A 60 -10.59 4.70 10.62
N GLU A 61 -9.86 5.78 10.31
CA GLU A 61 -9.72 6.94 11.21
C GLU A 61 -11.05 7.65 11.46
N ASN A 62 -11.97 7.63 10.48
CA ASN A 62 -13.34 8.12 10.64
C ASN A 62 -14.32 7.06 11.15
N ASN A 63 -13.84 5.88 11.56
CA ASN A 63 -14.64 4.82 12.18
C ASN A 63 -15.82 4.34 11.30
N LEU A 64 -15.67 4.34 9.98
CA LEU A 64 -16.72 4.04 8.99
C LEU A 64 -16.86 2.55 8.66
N LEU A 65 -15.84 1.75 8.96
CA LEU A 65 -15.81 0.32 8.66
C LEU A 65 -16.23 -0.52 9.88
N ASP A 66 -16.96 -1.59 9.64
CA ASP A 66 -17.19 -2.64 10.64
C ASP A 66 -16.01 -3.62 10.60
N LEU A 67 -15.08 -3.45 11.54
CA LEU A 67 -13.84 -4.23 11.61
C LEU A 67 -14.02 -5.63 12.22
N ASN A 68 -15.24 -6.01 12.62
CA ASN A 68 -15.54 -7.42 12.92
C ASN A 68 -15.47 -8.27 11.64
N GLN A 69 -15.66 -7.66 10.48
CA GLN A 69 -15.41 -8.27 9.18
C GLN A 69 -14.15 -7.66 8.56
N LEU A 70 -13.08 -8.46 8.52
CA LEU A 70 -11.77 -7.99 8.04
C LEU A 70 -11.87 -7.47 6.60
N PRO A 71 -11.26 -6.30 6.30
CA PRO A 71 -11.09 -5.85 4.92
C PRO A 71 -10.34 -6.89 4.07
N ILE A 72 -10.84 -7.16 2.87
CA ILE A 72 -10.27 -8.11 1.92
C ILE A 72 -9.60 -7.35 0.79
N ILE A 73 -8.29 -7.47 0.67
CA ILE A 73 -7.45 -6.77 -0.31
C ILE A 73 -6.96 -7.78 -1.35
N ASN A 74 -7.53 -7.74 -2.56
CA ASN A 74 -7.02 -8.46 -3.72
C ASN A 74 -6.27 -7.50 -4.63
N ALA A 75 -4.98 -7.72 -4.85
CA ALA A 75 -4.17 -6.76 -5.60
C ALA A 75 -3.33 -7.42 -6.70
N VAL A 76 -3.46 -6.93 -7.92
CA VAL A 76 -2.69 -7.42 -9.09
C VAL A 76 -1.55 -6.46 -9.36
N SER A 77 -0.31 -6.99 -9.42
CA SER A 77 0.89 -6.24 -9.80
C SER A 77 1.40 -6.69 -11.16
N GLY A 78 1.93 -5.75 -11.93
CA GLY A 78 2.77 -6.06 -13.07
C GLY A 78 4.13 -6.66 -12.66
N VAL A 79 4.79 -7.30 -13.62
CA VAL A 79 6.02 -8.11 -13.41
C VAL A 79 7.19 -7.31 -12.86
N SER A 80 7.28 -6.00 -13.12
CA SER A 80 8.34 -5.16 -12.55
C SER A 80 8.39 -5.13 -11.02
N GLY A 81 7.31 -5.51 -10.33
CA GLY A 81 7.28 -5.68 -8.88
C GLY A 81 8.18 -6.79 -8.35
N ALA A 82 8.45 -7.82 -9.16
CA ALA A 82 9.39 -8.90 -8.83
C ALA A 82 10.86 -8.46 -8.87
N GLY A 83 11.14 -7.27 -9.41
CA GLY A 83 12.49 -6.74 -9.58
C GLY A 83 13.20 -7.30 -10.82
N ARG A 84 14.40 -6.77 -11.07
CA ARG A 84 15.28 -7.22 -12.16
C ARG A 84 16.11 -8.41 -11.68
N LYS A 85 15.58 -9.62 -11.88
CA LYS A 85 16.22 -10.90 -11.55
C LYS A 85 15.86 -11.93 -12.63
N ALA A 86 16.78 -12.81 -13.00
CA ALA A 86 16.45 -13.97 -13.80
C ALA A 86 15.85 -15.07 -12.89
N SER A 87 14.60 -15.45 -13.11
CA SER A 87 13.93 -16.55 -12.41
C SER A 87 12.83 -17.15 -13.29
N LEU A 88 12.48 -18.42 -13.09
CA LEU A 88 11.33 -19.01 -13.79
C LEU A 88 10.05 -18.23 -13.48
N THR A 89 9.84 -17.85 -12.22
CA THR A 89 8.64 -17.12 -11.76
C THR A 89 8.36 -15.79 -12.46
N ASN A 90 9.37 -15.14 -13.05
CA ASN A 90 9.20 -13.88 -13.78
C ASN A 90 9.64 -13.98 -15.26
N SER A 91 9.86 -15.20 -15.74
CA SER A 91 10.14 -15.47 -17.16
C SER A 91 8.89 -15.20 -17.99
N PHE A 92 9.07 -14.72 -19.22
CA PHE A 92 7.98 -14.22 -20.05
C PHE A 92 6.84 -15.22 -20.24
N CYS A 93 7.17 -16.48 -20.55
CA CYS A 93 6.16 -17.53 -20.79
C CYS A 93 5.52 -18.08 -19.51
N GLU A 94 6.13 -17.86 -18.35
CA GLU A 94 5.64 -18.37 -17.06
C GLU A 94 4.63 -17.43 -16.40
N VAL A 95 4.58 -16.17 -16.84
CA VAL A 95 3.67 -15.16 -16.29
C VAL A 95 2.33 -15.15 -17.04
N SER A 96 1.28 -15.54 -16.33
CA SER A 96 -0.12 -15.36 -16.71
C SER A 96 -0.84 -14.46 -15.69
N LEU A 97 -1.72 -15.04 -14.87
CA LEU A 97 -2.33 -14.41 -13.71
C LEU A 97 -2.34 -15.42 -12.56
N ASN A 98 -1.45 -15.24 -11.59
CA ASN A 98 -1.29 -16.19 -10.49
C ASN A 98 -1.32 -15.47 -9.14
N ALA A 99 -2.10 -16.00 -8.19
CA ALA A 99 -1.97 -15.63 -6.78
C ALA A 99 -0.64 -16.15 -6.22
N TYR A 100 -0.03 -15.40 -5.31
CA TYR A 100 1.22 -15.82 -4.67
C TYR A 100 1.31 -15.31 -3.23
N GLY A 101 2.09 -15.98 -2.39
CA GLY A 101 2.27 -15.58 -0.99
C GLY A 101 0.95 -15.53 -0.20
N VAL A 102 -0.04 -16.35 -0.56
CA VAL A 102 -1.33 -16.43 0.14
C VAL A 102 -1.07 -16.73 1.62
N PHE A 103 -1.61 -15.89 2.51
CA PHE A 103 -1.37 -15.87 3.96
C PHE A 103 0.09 -15.73 4.44
N ASN A 104 1.04 -15.55 3.52
CA ASN A 104 2.48 -15.52 3.84
C ASN A 104 3.20 -14.29 3.29
N HIS A 105 2.50 -13.40 2.57
CA HIS A 105 3.13 -12.24 1.95
C HIS A 105 3.50 -11.19 3.01
N ARG A 106 4.79 -10.87 3.14
CA ARG A 106 5.36 -9.90 4.10
C ARG A 106 4.74 -8.49 4.14
N HIS A 107 3.92 -8.14 3.15
CA HIS A 107 3.21 -6.86 3.13
C HIS A 107 1.89 -6.91 3.91
N GLN A 108 1.30 -8.09 4.13
CA GLN A 108 0.10 -8.21 4.98
C GLN A 108 0.36 -7.66 6.39
N PRO A 109 1.40 -8.08 7.12
CA PRO A 109 1.61 -7.60 8.48
C PRO A 109 2.07 -6.14 8.51
N GLU A 110 2.71 -5.63 7.44
CA GLU A 110 2.98 -4.19 7.28
C GLU A 110 1.66 -3.39 7.20
N ILE A 111 0.73 -3.81 6.35
CA ILE A 111 -0.59 -3.18 6.22
C ILE A 111 -1.33 -3.22 7.55
N ALA A 112 -1.44 -4.41 8.15
CA ALA A 112 -2.19 -4.60 9.38
C ALA A 112 -1.65 -3.75 10.54
N THR A 113 -0.32 -3.75 10.72
CA THR A 113 0.34 -2.93 11.76
C THR A 113 0.04 -1.45 11.59
N HIS A 114 0.16 -0.91 10.38
CA HIS A 114 0.02 0.53 10.14
C HIS A 114 -1.45 1.01 10.04
N LEU A 115 -2.39 0.09 9.79
CA LEU A 115 -3.82 0.37 9.89
C LEU A 115 -4.38 0.15 11.30
N GLY A 116 -3.65 -0.54 12.18
CA GLY A 116 -4.13 -0.91 13.52
C GLY A 116 -5.25 -1.97 13.52
N THR A 117 -5.43 -2.69 12.41
CA THR A 117 -6.45 -3.75 12.26
C THR A 117 -5.94 -4.83 11.32
N GLU A 118 -6.35 -6.08 11.56
CA GLU A 118 -6.06 -7.19 10.65
C GLU A 118 -6.77 -7.01 9.30
N VAL A 119 -6.16 -7.59 8.26
CA VAL A 119 -6.69 -7.60 6.88
C VAL A 119 -6.36 -8.92 6.20
N ILE A 120 -7.21 -9.32 5.26
CA ILE A 120 -6.89 -10.39 4.31
C ILE A 120 -6.20 -9.78 3.11
N PHE A 121 -5.00 -10.25 2.77
CA PHE A 121 -4.22 -9.73 1.65
C PHE A 121 -3.77 -10.84 0.71
N THR A 122 -4.19 -10.75 -0.54
CA THR A 122 -3.83 -11.71 -1.60
C THR A 122 -3.28 -10.96 -2.81
N PRO A 123 -1.94 -10.97 -3.00
CA PRO A 123 -1.34 -10.42 -4.19
C PRO A 123 -1.39 -11.42 -5.36
N HIS A 124 -1.52 -10.86 -6.56
CA HIS A 124 -1.50 -11.57 -7.82
C HIS A 124 -0.43 -10.95 -8.72
N LEU A 125 0.24 -11.80 -9.50
CA LEU A 125 1.17 -11.40 -10.54
C LEU A 125 0.44 -11.45 -11.88
N GLY A 126 0.32 -10.30 -12.54
CA GLY A 126 -0.31 -10.20 -13.86
C GLY A 126 0.70 -10.05 -15.00
N ASN A 127 0.29 -10.47 -16.20
CA ASN A 127 1.06 -10.44 -17.45
C ASN A 127 1.19 -9.05 -18.10
N PHE A 128 1.43 -8.03 -17.29
CA PHE A 128 1.71 -6.67 -17.76
C PHE A 128 2.93 -6.10 -17.03
N LYS A 129 3.59 -5.11 -17.63
CA LYS A 129 4.90 -4.65 -17.16
C LYS A 129 4.86 -3.91 -15.82
N ARG A 130 3.92 -2.97 -15.62
CA ARG A 130 3.94 -1.98 -14.53
C ARG A 130 2.54 -1.68 -14.02
N GLY A 131 2.47 -1.34 -12.73
CA GLY A 131 1.25 -0.90 -12.06
C GLY A 131 0.73 -1.93 -11.07
N ILE A 132 0.01 -1.42 -10.08
CA ILE A 132 -0.78 -2.21 -9.14
C ILE A 132 -2.21 -1.71 -9.22
N LEU A 133 -3.17 -2.64 -9.26
CA LEU A 133 -4.58 -2.37 -8.98
C LEU A 133 -4.98 -3.22 -7.78
N ALA A 134 -5.48 -2.57 -6.74
CA ALA A 134 -6.04 -3.21 -5.56
C ALA A 134 -7.55 -3.03 -5.57
N THR A 135 -8.27 -4.15 -5.52
CA THR A 135 -9.71 -4.19 -5.25
C THR A 135 -9.88 -4.58 -3.79
N ILE A 136 -10.48 -3.69 -3.01
CA ILE A 136 -10.62 -3.83 -1.57
C ILE A 136 -12.10 -3.87 -1.24
N THR A 137 -12.55 -4.98 -0.66
CA THR A 137 -13.92 -5.14 -0.18
C THR A 137 -13.92 -5.01 1.33
N ALA A 138 -14.79 -4.14 1.88
CA ALA A 138 -14.94 -3.97 3.31
C ALA A 138 -16.41 -3.81 3.69
N LYS A 139 -16.73 -4.18 4.93
CA LYS A 139 -18.04 -3.96 5.52
C LYS A 139 -18.10 -2.54 6.09
N LEU A 140 -19.16 -1.82 5.75
CA LEU A 140 -19.47 -0.53 6.34
C LEU A 140 -20.25 -0.74 7.64
N LYS A 141 -20.10 0.18 8.59
CA LYS A 141 -21.01 0.25 9.73
C LYS A 141 -22.41 0.64 9.29
N ASP A 142 -23.40 0.28 10.10
CA ASP A 142 -24.79 0.64 9.85
C ASP A 142 -24.97 2.17 9.76
N GLY A 143 -25.76 2.60 8.77
CA GLY A 143 -26.02 4.02 8.51
C GLY A 143 -24.92 4.76 7.75
N VAL A 144 -23.75 4.16 7.49
CA VAL A 144 -22.69 4.80 6.71
C VAL A 144 -23.07 4.89 5.24
N GLY A 145 -23.24 6.11 4.75
CA GLY A 145 -23.54 6.44 3.36
C GLY A 145 -22.33 6.87 2.54
N GLU A 146 -22.52 6.97 1.22
CA GLU A 146 -21.50 7.42 0.27
C GLU A 146 -20.96 8.83 0.59
N GLN A 147 -21.83 9.74 1.03
CA GLN A 147 -21.43 11.11 1.38
C GLN A 147 -20.38 11.14 2.49
N GLN A 148 -20.56 10.35 3.56
CA GLN A 148 -19.59 10.27 4.66
C GLN A 148 -18.25 9.70 4.21
N ILE A 149 -18.26 8.75 3.26
CA ILE A 149 -17.04 8.18 2.68
C ILE A 149 -16.30 9.25 1.85
N ARG A 150 -17.03 10.05 1.05
CA ARG A 150 -16.45 11.14 0.27
C ARG A 150 -15.86 12.22 1.17
N GLU A 151 -16.57 12.60 2.22
CA GLU A 151 -16.10 13.56 3.23
C GLU A 151 -14.82 13.07 3.92
N ALA A 152 -14.76 11.78 4.29
CA ALA A 152 -13.55 11.20 4.86
C ALA A 152 -12.36 11.27 3.90
N TYR A 153 -12.54 10.91 2.62
CA TYR A 153 -11.47 11.05 1.64
C TYR A 153 -11.06 12.51 1.38
N GLN A 154 -12.03 13.41 1.30
CA GLN A 154 -11.79 14.84 1.09
C GLN A 154 -11.00 15.43 2.26
N GLN A 155 -11.36 15.10 3.50
CA GLN A 155 -10.67 15.54 4.71
C GLN A 155 -9.15 15.22 4.66
N TYR A 156 -8.77 14.02 4.24
CA TYR A 156 -7.36 13.60 4.23
C TYR A 156 -6.62 13.93 2.94
N TYR A 157 -7.31 14.02 1.80
CA TYR A 157 -6.67 14.08 0.48
C TYR A 157 -6.94 15.34 -0.35
N ALA A 158 -7.80 16.27 0.09
CA ALA A 158 -8.08 17.51 -0.65
C ALA A 158 -6.81 18.32 -1.01
N HIS A 159 -5.78 18.27 -0.16
CA HIS A 159 -4.52 18.98 -0.35
C HIS A 159 -3.32 18.03 -0.58
N ARG A 160 -3.59 16.78 -0.99
CA ARG A 160 -2.56 15.78 -1.28
C ARG A 160 -2.51 15.50 -2.78
N PRO A 161 -1.69 16.24 -3.57
CA PRO A 161 -1.76 16.25 -5.03
C PRO A 161 -1.42 14.91 -5.71
N LEU A 162 -0.84 13.96 -4.97
CA LEU A 162 -0.51 12.63 -5.48
C LEU A 162 -1.63 11.62 -5.28
N VAL A 163 -2.71 11.97 -4.56
CA VAL A 163 -3.89 11.12 -4.41
C VAL A 163 -5.05 11.76 -5.15
N ARG A 164 -5.70 11.00 -6.04
CA ARG A 164 -6.85 11.47 -6.81
C ARG A 164 -8.05 10.60 -6.48
N ILE A 165 -9.11 11.22 -5.98
CA ILE A 165 -10.37 10.55 -5.69
C ILE A 165 -11.29 10.71 -6.89
N TYR A 166 -11.82 9.60 -7.38
CA TYR A 166 -12.73 9.59 -8.52
C TYR A 166 -14.14 9.95 -8.04
N GLU A 167 -14.72 11.00 -8.63
CA GLU A 167 -16.12 11.34 -8.37
C GLU A 167 -17.07 10.28 -8.93
N GLN A 168 -16.75 9.76 -10.11
CA GLN A 168 -17.52 8.73 -10.80
C GLN A 168 -16.60 7.71 -11.46
N GLY A 169 -17.08 6.48 -11.57
CA GLY A 169 -16.35 5.38 -12.21
C GLY A 169 -15.21 4.83 -11.35
N LEU A 170 -14.38 3.99 -11.97
CA LEU A 170 -13.28 3.30 -11.30
C LEU A 170 -11.97 3.53 -12.06
N PRO A 171 -10.83 3.61 -11.37
CA PRO A 171 -9.55 3.80 -12.01
C PRO A 171 -9.09 2.56 -12.81
N SER A 172 -8.23 2.79 -13.80
CA SER A 172 -7.65 1.74 -14.65
C SER A 172 -6.13 1.92 -14.73
N ILE A 173 -5.38 0.80 -14.60
CA ILE A 173 -3.90 0.78 -14.50
C ILE A 173 -3.24 1.63 -15.58
N LYS A 174 -3.81 1.60 -16.79
CA LYS A 174 -3.31 2.35 -17.94
C LYS A 174 -3.31 3.87 -17.71
N ALA A 175 -4.27 4.40 -16.95
CA ALA A 175 -4.43 5.84 -16.70
C ALA A 175 -3.36 6.42 -15.76
N VAL A 176 -2.71 5.58 -14.94
CA VAL A 176 -1.60 6.01 -14.07
C VAL A 176 -0.24 5.59 -14.58
N GLU A 177 -0.17 4.88 -15.71
CA GLU A 177 1.10 4.44 -16.28
C GLU A 177 2.05 5.63 -16.47
N PHE A 178 3.23 5.55 -15.85
CA PHE A 178 4.25 6.60 -15.84
C PHE A 178 3.91 7.90 -15.06
N THR A 179 2.88 7.89 -14.24
CA THR A 179 2.52 9.03 -13.36
C THR A 179 2.76 8.70 -11.88
N PRO A 180 2.96 9.70 -11.00
CA PRO A 180 3.15 9.50 -9.56
C PRO A 180 1.86 9.33 -8.75
N TYR A 181 0.71 9.28 -9.43
CA TYR A 181 -0.58 9.31 -8.75
C TYR A 181 -0.95 7.96 -8.15
N CYS A 182 -1.66 8.03 -7.03
CA CYS A 182 -2.50 6.98 -6.51
C CYS A 182 -3.96 7.39 -6.77
N ASP A 183 -4.64 6.67 -7.65
CA ASP A 183 -6.06 6.96 -7.92
C ASP A 183 -6.92 6.00 -7.12
N ILE A 184 -8.03 6.50 -6.59
CA ILE A 184 -8.97 5.75 -5.75
C ILE A 184 -10.38 6.07 -6.24
N GLY A 185 -11.13 5.04 -6.62
CA GLY A 185 -12.57 5.11 -6.84
C GLY A 185 -13.26 4.04 -5.99
N PHE A 186 -14.55 4.18 -5.76
CA PHE A 186 -15.29 3.21 -4.97
C PHE A 186 -16.76 3.12 -5.38
N ALA A 187 -17.41 2.04 -4.97
CA ALA A 187 -18.84 1.83 -5.07
C ALA A 187 -19.37 1.26 -3.75
N VAL A 188 -20.60 1.64 -3.38
CA VAL A 188 -21.27 1.20 -2.15
C VAL A 188 -22.56 0.48 -2.49
N LYS A 189 -22.78 -0.69 -1.88
CA LYS A 189 -24.05 -1.43 -2.01
C LYS A 189 -24.26 -2.36 -0.82
N ASN A 190 -25.49 -2.43 -0.29
CA ASN A 190 -25.90 -3.36 0.77
C ASN A 190 -25.01 -3.31 2.03
N GLY A 191 -24.56 -2.11 2.43
CA GLY A 191 -23.66 -1.92 3.57
C GLY A 191 -22.24 -2.45 3.34
N TYR A 192 -21.82 -2.62 2.10
CA TYR A 192 -20.45 -2.92 1.71
C TYR A 192 -19.89 -1.82 0.83
N ILE A 193 -18.58 -1.60 0.92
CA ILE A 193 -17.82 -0.77 0.00
C ILE A 193 -16.85 -1.65 -0.77
N ILE A 194 -16.76 -1.41 -2.08
CA ILE A 194 -15.70 -1.90 -2.93
C ILE A 194 -14.88 -0.70 -3.39
N ILE A 195 -13.63 -0.65 -2.97
CA ILE A 195 -12.66 0.37 -3.37
C ILE A 195 -11.78 -0.23 -4.47
N VAL A 196 -11.61 0.48 -5.57
CA VAL A 196 -10.61 0.16 -6.59
C VAL A 196 -9.58 1.26 -6.57
N ALA A 197 -8.34 0.90 -6.26
CA ALA A 197 -7.25 1.84 -6.16
C ALA A 197 -6.04 1.37 -6.98
N GLN A 198 -5.28 2.33 -7.51
CA GLN A 198 -4.15 2.02 -8.36
C GLN A 198 -2.93 2.89 -8.08
N LYS A 199 -1.75 2.34 -8.35
CA LYS A 199 -0.49 3.10 -8.31
C LYS A 199 0.58 2.47 -9.19
N ILE A 200 1.65 3.22 -9.48
CA ILE A 200 2.84 2.68 -10.16
C ILE A 200 3.90 2.23 -9.15
N ILE A 201 4.42 1.01 -9.38
CA ILE A 201 5.41 0.30 -8.54
C ILE A 201 6.75 1.07 -8.43
N CYS A 202 7.18 1.72 -9.51
CA CYS A 202 8.57 2.18 -9.67
C CYS A 202 8.84 3.63 -9.27
N LEU A 203 7.90 4.33 -8.64
CA LEU A 203 8.12 5.71 -8.20
C LEU A 203 8.60 5.83 -6.75
N LYS A 204 9.25 4.78 -6.23
CA LYS A 204 10.15 4.88 -5.05
C LYS A 204 11.12 6.06 -5.17
N ALA A 205 11.61 6.34 -6.39
CA ALA A 205 12.50 7.46 -6.66
C ALA A 205 11.85 8.85 -6.51
N ARG A 206 10.52 8.99 -6.60
CA ARG A 206 9.84 10.30 -6.44
C ARG A 206 9.23 10.51 -5.05
N GLN A 207 8.84 9.45 -4.34
CA GLN A 207 8.64 9.54 -2.88
C GLN A 207 9.94 10.03 -2.22
N HIS A 208 11.10 9.52 -2.64
CA HIS A 208 12.40 10.05 -2.23
C HIS A 208 12.60 11.54 -2.58
N LYS A 209 12.24 12.00 -3.79
CA LYS A 209 12.41 13.41 -4.17
C LYS A 209 11.51 14.38 -3.38
N ARG A 210 10.33 13.95 -2.93
CA ARG A 210 9.44 14.80 -2.11
C ARG A 210 9.99 15.01 -0.70
N CYS A 211 10.81 14.09 -0.21
CA CYS A 211 11.28 14.17 1.15
C CYS A 211 12.40 15.22 1.34
N ASN A 212 13.02 15.75 0.28
CA ASN A 212 13.94 16.92 0.26
C ASN A 212 15.03 17.03 1.36
N VAL A 213 15.29 15.95 2.11
CA VAL A 213 16.32 15.82 3.14
C VAL A 213 17.36 14.81 2.60
N PRO A 214 18.66 14.92 2.94
CA PRO A 214 19.65 13.88 2.63
C PRO A 214 19.30 12.56 3.34
N ILE A 215 18.36 11.80 2.77
CA ILE A 215 17.72 10.67 3.43
C ILE A 215 18.43 9.36 3.08
N PHE A 216 18.79 8.61 4.11
CA PHE A 216 19.02 7.17 3.96
C PHE A 216 17.66 6.50 3.80
N VAL A 217 17.37 6.00 2.58
CA VAL A 217 16.18 5.19 2.33
C VAL A 217 16.47 3.75 2.72
N MET A 218 15.90 3.30 3.84
CA MET A 218 15.97 1.89 4.20
C MET A 218 15.01 1.10 3.29
N VAL A 219 15.54 0.49 2.24
CA VAL A 219 14.84 -0.54 1.48
C VAL A 219 15.19 -1.89 2.10
N LEU A 220 14.26 -2.48 2.84
CA LEU A 220 14.40 -3.84 3.39
C LEU A 220 14.62 -4.84 2.25
N ARG A 221 15.88 -5.16 1.97
CA ARG A 221 16.31 -6.30 1.15
C ARG A 221 17.14 -7.20 2.05
N LYS A 222 16.99 -8.52 1.89
CA LYS A 222 17.98 -9.47 2.44
C LYS A 222 19.38 -9.00 1.98
N PRO A 223 20.39 -8.97 2.87
CA PRO A 223 21.77 -8.86 2.42
C PRO A 223 22.03 -9.97 1.40
N TRP A 224 22.76 -9.64 0.34
CA TRP A 224 23.30 -10.66 -0.55
C TRP A 224 24.40 -11.37 0.24
N ASP A 225 24.23 -12.68 0.46
CA ASP A 225 25.36 -13.57 0.69
C ASP A 225 26.14 -13.73 -0.61
#